data_AF-A0A972EVN1-F1
#
_entry.id   AF-A0A972EVN1-F1
#
_cell.length_a   1.000
_cell.length_b   1.000
_cell.length_c   1.000
_cell.angle_alpha   90.00
_cell.angle_beta   90.00
_cell.angle_gamma   90.00
#
_symmetry.space_group_name_H-M   'P 1'
#
loop_
_entity.id
_entity.type
_entity.pdbx_description
1 polymer ?
#
loop_
_entity_poly.entity_id
_entity_poly.type
_entity_poly.pdbx_seq_one_letter_code
_entity_poly.pdbx_strand_id
1 'polypeptide(L)'
;MAEEATSESMHCYAHPQRETLLRCNRCEKPICLSCAVLTPTGYRCKECVKGQQRIFETARWWDYPLTFLTAGVLSSLGSLIAGLFGFFTILLAPVAGMIIAEAVRFVIRRRRSKPIPVIAVAATLVGGLVVPVANTLFALINFYIHTAGGLLNLLWPAVYAILAASTVFYRLKGIRI
;
A
#
# COMPACT_ATOMS: atom_id res chain seq x y z
N MET A 1 54.04 -31.98 -0.42
CA MET A 1 54.18 -30.74 0.36
C MET A 1 52.76 -30.23 0.56
N ALA A 2 52.19 -30.49 1.74
CA ALA A 2 50.84 -30.09 2.09
C ALA A 2 50.91 -28.65 2.62
N GLU A 3 50.28 -27.74 1.90
CA GLU A 3 50.15 -26.35 2.34
C GLU A 3 49.05 -26.32 3.40
N GLU A 4 49.45 -26.42 4.68
CA GLU A 4 48.58 -26.09 5.80
C GLU A 4 48.36 -24.58 5.80
N ALA A 5 47.40 -24.12 4.99
CA ALA A 5 46.85 -22.79 5.13
C ALA A 5 46.21 -22.72 6.51
N THR A 6 46.85 -22.00 7.44
CA THR A 6 46.30 -21.58 8.71
C THR A 6 44.98 -20.85 8.45
N SER A 7 43.87 -21.58 8.48
CA SER A 7 42.54 -20.99 8.40
C SER A 7 42.31 -20.28 9.73
N GLU A 8 42.67 -18.99 9.83
CA GLU A 8 42.20 -18.13 10.90
C GLU A 8 40.69 -18.34 11.00
N SER A 9 40.24 -18.95 12.10
CA SER A 9 38.83 -19.29 12.25
C SER A 9 38.03 -18.00 12.43
N MET A 10 37.42 -17.57 11.34
CA MET A 10 36.64 -16.33 11.30
C MET A 10 35.30 -16.58 11.97
N HIS A 11 35.00 -15.80 13.01
CA HIS A 11 33.75 -15.95 13.74
C HIS A 11 32.64 -15.09 13.12
N CYS A 12 31.39 -15.57 13.19
CA CYS A 12 30.27 -14.80 12.64
C CYS A 12 30.12 -13.46 13.36
N TYR A 13 29.89 -12.38 12.60
CA TYR A 13 29.67 -11.04 13.17
C TYR A 13 28.54 -10.96 14.22
N ALA A 14 27.53 -11.84 14.12
CA ALA A 14 26.38 -11.89 15.02
C ALA A 14 26.48 -13.01 16.07
N HIS A 15 27.37 -13.99 15.85
CA HIS A 15 27.54 -15.15 16.73
C HIS A 15 29.03 -15.41 16.92
N PRO A 16 29.65 -14.78 17.94
CA PRO A 16 31.08 -14.93 18.21
C PRO A 16 31.50 -16.35 18.59
N GLN A 17 30.57 -17.25 18.89
CA GLN A 17 30.83 -18.66 19.23
C GLN A 17 30.81 -19.59 18.02
N ARG A 18 30.49 -19.08 16.82
CA ARG A 18 30.40 -19.91 15.60
C ARG A 18 31.53 -19.55 14.65
N GLU A 19 32.39 -20.52 14.39
CA GLU A 19 33.39 -20.46 13.33
C GLU A 19 32.72 -20.56 11.96
N THR A 20 33.21 -19.78 11.01
CA THR A 20 32.60 -19.62 9.69
C THR A 20 33.66 -19.42 8.62
N LEU A 21 33.44 -20.03 7.46
CA LEU A 21 34.25 -19.81 6.26
C LEU A 21 33.52 -18.94 5.22
N LEU A 22 32.24 -18.61 5.46
CA LEU A 22 31.43 -17.83 4.54
C LEU A 22 31.58 -16.32 4.78
N ARG A 23 31.61 -15.56 3.69
CA ARG A 23 31.68 -14.09 3.69
C ARG A 23 30.53 -13.51 2.87
N CYS A 24 30.06 -12.32 3.27
CA CYS A 24 29.07 -11.59 2.49
C CYS A 24 29.70 -11.05 1.19
N ASN A 25 29.08 -11.30 0.03
CA ASN A 25 29.59 -10.79 -1.26
C ASN A 25 29.63 -9.25 -1.36
N ARG A 26 28.90 -8.52 -0.50
CA ARG A 26 28.85 -7.04 -0.54
C ARG A 26 29.76 -6.34 0.46
N CYS A 27 29.89 -6.88 1.66
CA CYS A 27 30.59 -6.22 2.76
C CYS A 27 31.69 -7.09 3.37
N GLU A 28 31.93 -8.28 2.81
CA GLU A 28 33.01 -9.23 3.15
C GLU A 28 33.05 -9.72 4.61
N LYS A 29 32.10 -9.28 5.43
CA LYS A 29 31.91 -9.70 6.82
C LYS A 29 31.70 -11.21 6.90
N PRO A 30 32.31 -11.90 7.88
CA PRO A 30 32.09 -13.32 8.13
C PRO A 30 30.66 -13.59 8.61
N ILE A 31 30.00 -14.56 7.98
CA ILE A 31 28.59 -14.92 8.22
C ILE A 31 28.46 -16.42 8.45
N CYS A 32 27.64 -16.83 9.41
CA CYS A 32 27.27 -18.23 9.57
C CYS A 32 26.11 -18.61 8.65
N LEU A 33 25.91 -19.91 8.41
CA LEU A 33 24.81 -20.46 7.61
C LEU A 33 23.43 -19.95 8.06
N SER A 34 23.23 -19.70 9.36
CA SER A 34 21.97 -19.15 9.90
C SER A 34 21.78 -17.65 9.69
N CYS A 35 22.87 -16.91 9.44
CA CYS A 35 22.84 -15.48 9.14
C CYS A 35 22.91 -15.17 7.63
N ALA A 36 23.26 -16.16 6.81
CA ALA A 36 23.35 -16.03 5.37
C ALA A 36 21.94 -15.98 4.73
N VAL A 37 21.73 -14.98 3.87
CA VAL A 37 20.53 -14.87 3.03
C VAL A 37 20.95 -15.18 1.60
N LEU A 38 20.30 -16.17 0.99
CA LEU A 38 20.53 -16.51 -0.42
C LEU A 38 19.96 -15.39 -1.30
N THR A 39 20.79 -14.80 -2.14
CA THR A 39 20.40 -13.82 -3.15
C THR A 39 20.86 -14.32 -4.53
N PRO A 40 20.29 -13.84 -5.65
CA PRO A 40 20.68 -14.32 -6.98
C PRO A 40 22.18 -14.13 -7.30
N THR A 41 22.89 -13.26 -6.58
CA THR A 41 24.33 -13.03 -6.71
C THR A 41 25.17 -13.72 -5.61
N GLY A 42 24.59 -14.66 -4.86
CA GLY A 42 25.26 -15.42 -3.79
C GLY A 42 24.76 -15.06 -2.38
N TYR A 43 25.58 -15.34 -1.36
CA TYR A 43 25.21 -15.12 0.04
C TYR A 43 25.43 -13.66 0.47
N ARG A 44 24.41 -13.07 1.10
CA ARG A 44 24.48 -11.73 1.71
C ARG A 44 24.12 -11.76 3.19
N CYS A 45 24.70 -10.85 3.96
CA CYS A 45 24.34 -10.66 5.36
C CYS A 45 22.99 -9.91 5.50
N LYS A 46 22.30 -10.12 6.62
CA LYS A 46 21.00 -9.49 6.92
C LYS A 46 21.06 -7.96 6.90
N GLU A 47 22.19 -7.36 7.28
CA GLU A 47 22.39 -5.91 7.23
C GLU A 47 22.39 -5.38 5.78
N CYS A 48 23.12 -6.04 4.88
CA CYS A 48 23.17 -5.66 3.47
C CYS A 48 21.81 -5.83 2.78
N VAL A 49 21.06 -6.87 3.12
CA VAL A 49 19.70 -7.10 2.60
C VAL A 49 18.73 -6.04 3.13
N LYS A 50 18.77 -5.73 4.44
CA LYS A 50 17.96 -4.65 5.03
C LYS A 50 18.30 -3.28 4.45
N GLY A 51 19.57 -3.01 4.18
CA GLY A 51 20.02 -1.78 3.51
C GLY A 51 19.46 -1.67 2.09
N GLN A 52 19.41 -2.77 1.34
CA GLN A 52 18.83 -2.81 -0.01
C GLN A 52 17.30 -2.62 0.01
N GLN A 53 16.61 -3.12 1.04
CA GLN A 53 15.16 -2.91 1.21
C GLN A 53 14.79 -1.44 1.48
N ARG A 54 15.70 -0.62 2.03
CA ARG A 54 15.45 0.82 2.27
C ARG A 54 15.54 1.68 0.99
N ILE A 55 16.12 1.17 -0.09
CA ILE A 55 16.38 1.95 -1.32
C ILE A 55 15.09 2.20 -2.15
N PHE A 56 13.98 1.52 -1.84
CA PHE A 56 12.71 1.76 -2.53
C PHE A 56 11.79 2.77 -1.84
N GLU A 57 12.19 3.49 -0.79
CA GLU A 57 11.42 4.66 -0.32
C GLU A 57 11.70 5.89 -1.20
N THR A 58 11.31 5.80 -2.49
CA THR A 58 11.35 6.93 -3.43
C THR A 58 10.02 7.70 -3.42
N ALA A 59 9.38 7.84 -2.25
CA ALA A 59 8.19 8.67 -2.11
C ALA A 59 8.64 10.11 -1.91
N ARG A 60 8.45 10.96 -2.92
CA ARG A 60 8.61 12.41 -2.73
C ARG A 60 7.37 12.92 -1.99
N TRP A 61 7.55 13.99 -1.21
CA TRP A 61 6.44 14.66 -0.51
C TRP A 61 5.31 15.08 -1.46
N TRP A 62 5.62 15.31 -2.75
CA TRP A 62 4.67 15.67 -3.80
C TRP A 62 3.74 14.52 -4.26
N ASP A 63 4.10 13.25 -4.02
CA ASP A 63 3.25 12.11 -4.40
C ASP A 63 2.02 11.99 -3.47
N TYR A 64 2.10 12.53 -2.24
CA TYR A 64 1.01 12.52 -1.26
C TYR A 64 -0.21 13.38 -1.65
N PRO A 65 -0.05 14.69 -1.95
CA PRO A 65 -1.18 15.52 -2.37
C PRO A 65 -1.77 15.03 -3.69
N LEU A 66 -0.94 14.55 -4.63
CA LEU A 66 -1.40 14.09 -5.94
C LEU A 66 -2.27 12.83 -5.84
N THR A 67 -1.89 11.88 -4.98
CA THR A 67 -2.68 10.67 -4.69
C THR A 67 -4.00 11.03 -4.04
N PHE A 68 -3.97 11.96 -3.08
CA PHE A 68 -5.17 12.42 -2.39
C PHE A 68 -6.16 13.10 -3.34
N LEU A 69 -5.65 14.00 -4.21
CA LEU A 69 -6.46 14.74 -5.17
C LEU A 69 -7.10 13.80 -6.20
N THR A 70 -6.33 12.90 -6.79
CA THR A 70 -6.83 11.98 -7.84
C THR A 70 -7.81 10.95 -7.29
N ALA A 71 -7.49 10.32 -6.15
CA ALA A 71 -8.39 9.38 -5.50
C ALA A 71 -9.65 10.08 -4.96
N GLY A 72 -9.51 11.28 -4.39
CA GLY A 72 -10.62 12.07 -3.87
C GLY A 72 -11.59 12.48 -4.97
N VAL A 73 -11.10 13.03 -6.09
CA VAL A 73 -11.94 13.46 -7.21
C VAL A 73 -12.66 12.28 -7.87
N LEU A 74 -11.95 11.18 -8.13
CA LEU A 74 -12.57 9.99 -8.73
C LEU A 74 -13.58 9.32 -7.80
N SER A 75 -13.30 9.28 -6.49
CA SER A 75 -14.22 8.72 -5.51
C SER A 75 -15.47 9.60 -5.34
N SER A 76 -15.31 10.94 -5.35
CA SER A 76 -16.44 11.88 -5.32
C SER A 76 -17.37 11.70 -6.53
N LEU A 77 -16.81 11.57 -7.74
CA LEU A 77 -17.59 11.33 -8.95
C LEU A 77 -18.28 9.96 -8.89
N GLY A 78 -17.57 8.92 -8.45
CA GLY A 78 -18.13 7.58 -8.29
C GLY A 78 -19.25 7.52 -7.25
N SER A 79 -19.16 8.29 -6.16
CA SER A 79 -20.18 8.33 -5.10
C SER A 79 -21.49 8.99 -5.55
N LEU A 80 -21.40 10.07 -6.34
CA LEU A 80 -22.58 10.71 -6.95
C LEU A 80 -23.33 9.76 -7.90
N ILE A 81 -22.57 9.01 -8.71
CA ILE A 81 -23.11 8.00 -9.62
C ILE A 81 -23.69 6.83 -8.80
N ALA A 82 -23.02 6.41 -7.72
CA ALA A 82 -23.48 5.32 -6.87
C ALA A 82 -24.85 5.62 -6.22
N GLY A 83 -25.06 6.85 -5.77
CA GLY A 83 -26.37 7.28 -5.24
C GLY A 83 -27.51 7.21 -6.26
N LEU A 84 -27.21 7.39 -7.55
CA LEU A 84 -28.21 7.35 -8.63
C LEU A 84 -28.65 5.92 -8.98
N PHE A 85 -27.73 4.95 -8.95
CA PHE A 85 -27.97 3.60 -9.46
C PHE A 85 -28.52 2.62 -8.44
N GLY A 86 -28.64 3.00 -7.16
CA GLY A 86 -29.16 2.13 -6.10
C GLY A 86 -28.51 0.75 -6.16
N PHE A 87 -29.30 -0.32 -6.05
CA PHE A 87 -28.86 -1.73 -6.00
C PHE A 87 -27.66 -2.13 -6.90
N PHE A 88 -27.50 -1.54 -8.09
CA PHE A 88 -26.38 -1.84 -8.99
C PHE A 88 -24.98 -1.46 -8.48
N THR A 89 -24.85 -0.68 -7.40
CA THR A 89 -23.50 -0.33 -6.91
C THR A 89 -22.76 -1.49 -6.29
N ILE A 90 -23.43 -2.55 -5.81
CA ILE A 90 -22.73 -3.75 -5.33
C ILE A 90 -21.90 -4.38 -6.46
N LEU A 91 -22.42 -4.32 -7.69
CA LEU A 91 -21.73 -4.84 -8.88
C LEU A 91 -20.75 -3.82 -9.48
N LEU A 92 -21.06 -2.53 -9.43
CA LEU A 92 -20.20 -1.46 -9.96
C LEU A 92 -19.04 -1.08 -9.03
N ALA A 93 -19.16 -1.27 -7.71
CA ALA A 93 -18.16 -0.84 -6.74
C ALA A 93 -16.78 -1.49 -6.95
N PRO A 94 -16.66 -2.80 -7.26
CA PRO A 94 -15.37 -3.41 -7.59
C PRO A 94 -14.76 -2.84 -8.87
N VAL A 95 -15.58 -2.54 -9.88
CA VAL A 95 -15.15 -1.96 -11.16
C VAL A 95 -14.66 -0.53 -10.94
N ALA A 96 -15.41 0.28 -10.19
CA ALA A 96 -15.01 1.63 -9.84
C ALA A 96 -13.72 1.65 -9.00
N GLY A 97 -13.60 0.75 -8.00
CA GLY A 97 -12.39 0.59 -7.22
C GLY A 97 -11.19 0.16 -8.06
N MET A 98 -11.40 -0.65 -9.10
CA MET A 98 -10.36 -1.03 -10.06
C MET A 98 -9.84 0.17 -10.86
N ILE A 99 -10.75 0.99 -11.38
CA ILE A 99 -10.43 2.19 -12.16
C ILE A 99 -9.66 3.19 -11.29
N ILE A 100 -10.13 3.44 -10.07
CA ILE A 100 -9.45 4.33 -9.12
C ILE A 100 -8.04 3.82 -8.81
N ALA A 101 -7.89 2.52 -8.52
CA ALA A 101 -6.60 1.94 -8.21
C ALA A 101 -5.60 2.03 -9.39
N GLU A 102 -6.06 1.82 -10.62
CA GLU A 102 -5.19 1.91 -11.81
C GLU A 102 -4.84 3.36 -12.14
N ALA A 103 -5.79 4.29 -12.01
CA ALA A 103 -5.55 5.72 -12.18
C ALA A 103 -4.50 6.24 -11.18
N VAL A 104 -4.66 5.89 -9.90
CA VAL A 104 -3.68 6.23 -8.85
C VAL A 104 -2.31 5.63 -9.16
N ARG A 105 -2.27 4.37 -9.64
CA ARG A 105 -1.01 3.70 -10.01
C ARG A 105 -0.32 4.36 -11.20
N PHE A 106 -1.09 4.79 -12.20
CA PHE A 106 -0.58 5.51 -13.36
C PHE A 106 0.06 6.85 -12.94
N VAL A 107 -0.62 7.58 -12.07
CA VAL A 107 -0.18 8.89 -11.55
C VAL A 107 1.10 8.76 -10.71
N ILE A 108 1.18 7.77 -9.83
CA ILE A 108 2.36 7.56 -8.96
C ILE A 108 3.52 6.86 -9.71
N ARG A 109 3.40 6.60 -11.03
CA ARG A 109 4.42 5.92 -11.85
C ARG A 109 4.97 4.63 -11.19
N ARG A 110 4.11 3.83 -10.55
CA ARG A 110 4.48 2.57 -9.84
C ARG A 110 5.54 2.71 -8.73
N ARG A 111 5.71 3.89 -8.10
CA ARG A 111 6.61 4.04 -6.94
C ARG A 111 6.11 3.18 -5.76
N ARG A 112 6.98 2.33 -5.20
CA ARG A 112 6.66 1.43 -4.07
C ARG A 112 6.93 2.15 -2.76
N SER A 113 5.93 2.50 -1.96
CA SER A 113 6.17 2.91 -0.57
C SER A 113 5.14 2.30 0.38
N LYS A 114 5.56 2.07 1.64
CA LYS A 114 4.70 1.53 2.70
C LYS A 114 3.49 2.43 3.05
N PRO A 115 3.59 3.78 3.03
CA PRO A 115 2.44 4.63 3.36
C PRO A 115 1.43 4.86 2.21
N ILE A 116 1.83 4.72 0.93
CA ILE A 116 0.93 4.97 -0.23
C ILE A 116 -0.42 4.23 -0.14
N PRO A 117 -0.48 2.92 0.14
CA PRO A 117 -1.77 2.22 0.17
C PRO A 117 -2.71 2.71 1.29
N VAL A 118 -2.17 3.13 2.43
CA VAL A 118 -3.00 3.67 3.54
C VAL A 118 -3.60 5.02 3.15
N ILE A 119 -2.82 5.87 2.49
CA ILE A 119 -3.26 7.20 2.05
C ILE A 119 -4.27 7.09 0.91
N ALA A 120 -4.08 6.16 -0.02
CA ALA A 120 -5.06 5.90 -1.09
C ALA A 120 -6.42 5.43 -0.53
N VAL A 121 -6.40 4.56 0.49
CA VAL A 121 -7.62 4.12 1.19
C VAL A 121 -8.28 5.30 1.93
N ALA A 122 -7.50 6.08 2.67
CA ALA A 122 -8.01 7.26 3.37
C ALA A 122 -8.63 8.27 2.40
N ALA A 123 -7.98 8.55 1.27
CA ALA A 123 -8.50 9.45 0.24
C ALA A 123 -9.79 8.91 -0.42
N THR A 124 -9.86 7.60 -0.65
CA THR A 124 -11.06 6.96 -1.23
C THR A 124 -12.26 7.03 -0.26
N LEU A 125 -12.02 6.80 1.03
CA LEU A 125 -13.04 6.92 2.08
C LEU A 125 -13.51 8.36 2.24
N VAL A 126 -12.58 9.31 2.34
CA VAL A 126 -12.91 10.73 2.49
C VAL A 126 -13.66 11.23 1.25
N GLY A 127 -13.16 10.97 0.03
CA GLY A 127 -13.84 11.38 -1.19
C GLY A 127 -15.20 10.69 -1.39
N GLY A 128 -15.32 9.43 -0.98
CA GLY A 128 -16.55 8.65 -1.11
C GLY A 128 -17.68 9.11 -0.19
N LEU A 129 -17.35 9.62 1.01
CA LEU A 129 -18.34 10.07 1.99
C LEU A 129 -18.57 11.59 2.01
N VAL A 130 -17.60 12.43 1.65
CA VAL A 130 -17.74 13.89 1.83
C VAL A 130 -18.92 14.48 1.05
N VAL A 131 -19.05 14.15 -0.24
CA VAL A 131 -20.10 14.69 -1.11
C VAL A 131 -21.51 14.19 -0.71
N PRO A 132 -21.77 12.89 -0.50
CA PRO A 132 -23.10 12.44 -0.09
C PRO A 132 -23.48 12.88 1.33
N VAL A 133 -22.53 12.99 2.26
CA VAL A 133 -22.77 13.55 3.60
C VAL A 133 -23.14 15.04 3.49
N ALA A 134 -22.42 15.82 2.69
CA ALA A 134 -22.75 17.23 2.48
C ALA A 134 -24.13 17.42 1.83
N ASN A 135 -24.47 16.59 0.84
CA ASN A 135 -25.77 16.65 0.16
C ASN A 135 -26.92 16.24 1.09
N THR A 136 -26.75 15.19 1.90
CA THR A 136 -27.78 14.76 2.87
C THR A 136 -27.97 15.77 3.99
N LEU A 137 -26.89 16.40 4.49
CA LEU A 137 -26.97 17.51 5.45
C LEU A 137 -27.68 18.72 4.85
N PHE A 138 -27.34 19.11 3.61
CA PHE A 138 -28.01 20.22 2.93
C PHE A 138 -29.49 19.95 2.72
N ALA A 139 -29.86 18.73 2.33
CA ALA A 139 -31.25 18.34 2.14
C ALA A 139 -32.05 18.28 3.46
N LEU A 140 -31.41 17.91 4.57
CA LEU A 140 -32.00 17.98 5.91
C LEU A 140 -32.23 19.42 6.37
N ILE A 141 -31.25 20.30 6.17
CA ILE A 141 -31.33 21.73 6.55
C ILE A 141 -32.44 22.44 5.76
N ASN A 142 -32.61 22.11 4.48
CA ASN A 142 -33.65 22.70 3.62
C ASN A 142 -35.01 21.97 3.70
N PHE A 143 -35.21 21.06 4.67
CA PHE A 143 -36.45 20.28 4.86
C PHE A 143 -36.92 19.47 3.63
N TYR A 144 -36.03 19.17 2.68
CA TYR A 144 -36.36 18.35 1.49
C TYR A 144 -36.58 16.87 1.82
N ILE A 145 -35.98 16.38 2.91
CA ILE A 145 -35.99 14.97 3.29
C ILE A 145 -36.11 14.88 4.81
N HIS A 146 -36.93 13.95 5.31
CA HIS A 146 -36.97 13.63 6.74
C HIS A 146 -35.72 12.84 7.16
N THR A 147 -35.39 12.86 8.47
CA THR A 147 -34.22 12.16 9.06
C THR A 147 -34.11 10.69 8.64
N ALA A 148 -35.23 9.98 8.53
CA ALA A 148 -35.27 8.61 8.02
C ALA A 148 -34.82 8.47 6.55
N GLY A 149 -35.20 9.42 5.68
CA GLY A 149 -34.77 9.42 4.28
C GLY A 149 -33.31 9.84 4.11
N GLY A 150 -32.78 10.70 4.98
CA GLY A 150 -31.35 11.05 5.00
C GLY A 150 -30.46 9.85 5.35
N LEU A 151 -30.86 9.06 6.36
CA LEU A 151 -30.16 7.81 6.73
C LEU A 151 -30.15 6.79 5.58
N LEU A 152 -31.28 6.62 4.90
CA LEU A 152 -31.42 5.68 3.79
C LEU A 152 -30.58 6.11 2.58
N ASN A 153 -30.50 7.41 2.32
CA ASN A 153 -29.66 7.99 1.26
C ASN A 153 -28.16 7.85 1.59
N LEU A 154 -27.76 7.88 2.86
CA LEU A 154 -26.36 7.73 3.26
C LEU A 154 -25.87 6.27 3.31
N LEU A 155 -26.79 5.32 3.48
CA LEU A 155 -26.47 3.89 3.59
C LEU A 155 -25.75 3.38 2.34
N TRP A 156 -26.22 3.80 1.16
CA TRP A 156 -25.72 3.29 -0.12
C TRP A 156 -24.34 3.84 -0.52
N PRO A 157 -24.06 5.15 -0.40
CA PRO A 157 -22.71 5.70 -0.53
C PRO A 157 -21.73 5.15 0.51
N ALA A 158 -22.19 4.86 1.74
CA ALA A 158 -21.34 4.24 2.75
C ALA A 158 -20.89 2.82 2.33
N VAL A 159 -21.83 2.00 1.82
CA VAL A 159 -21.52 0.67 1.27
C VAL A 159 -20.54 0.77 0.11
N TYR A 160 -20.76 1.71 -0.83
CA TYR A 160 -19.85 1.95 -1.94
C TYR A 160 -18.45 2.33 -1.47
N ALA A 161 -18.32 3.27 -0.53
CA ALA A 161 -17.03 3.72 -0.03
C ALA A 161 -16.24 2.58 0.64
N ILE A 162 -16.91 1.72 1.42
CA ILE A 162 -16.29 0.56 2.07
C ILE A 162 -15.81 -0.47 1.02
N LEU A 163 -16.65 -0.79 0.04
CA LEU A 163 -16.31 -1.76 -1.02
C LEU A 163 -15.18 -1.23 -1.92
N ALA A 164 -15.26 0.03 -2.35
CA ALA A 164 -14.22 0.65 -3.16
C ALA A 164 -12.88 0.72 -2.40
N ALA A 165 -12.90 1.12 -1.12
CA ALA A 165 -11.71 1.16 -0.27
C ALA A 165 -11.07 -0.23 -0.09
N SER A 166 -11.88 -1.27 0.14
CA SER A 166 -11.40 -2.66 0.24
C SER A 166 -10.71 -3.10 -1.06
N THR A 167 -11.33 -2.82 -2.20
CA THR A 167 -10.80 -3.19 -3.53
C THR A 167 -9.47 -2.49 -3.80
N VAL A 168 -9.36 -1.19 -3.50
CA VAL A 168 -8.12 -0.41 -3.63
C VAL A 168 -7.02 -0.97 -2.71
N PHE A 169 -7.36 -1.32 -1.46
CA PHE A 169 -6.39 -1.87 -0.51
C PHE A 169 -5.81 -3.21 -0.98
N TYR A 170 -6.66 -4.16 -1.37
CA TYR A 170 -6.20 -5.48 -1.82
C TYR A 170 -5.35 -5.37 -3.09
N ARG A 171 -5.72 -4.50 -4.03
CA ARG A 171 -5.01 -4.35 -5.31
C ARG A 171 -3.67 -3.66 -5.19
N LEU A 172 -3.51 -2.76 -4.21
CA LEU A 172 -2.23 -2.12 -3.90
C LEU A 172 -1.34 -3.00 -3.01
N LYS A 173 -1.92 -3.79 -2.09
CA LYS A 173 -1.17 -4.67 -1.17
C LYS A 173 -0.75 -6.00 -1.80
N GLY A 174 -1.53 -6.51 -2.77
CA GLY A 174 -1.38 -7.84 -3.36
C GLY A 174 -0.14 -8.06 -4.23
N ILE A 175 0.56 -7.02 -4.68
CA ILE A 175 1.78 -7.17 -5.51
C ILE A 175 3.04 -7.18 -4.63
N ARG A 176 3.00 -7.97 -3.55
CA ARG A 176 4.21 -8.45 -2.85
C ARG A 176 4.55 -9.84 -3.39
N ILE A 177 4.95 -9.87 -4.65
CA ILE A 177 5.69 -10.98 -5.25
C ILE A 177 7.09 -10.44 -5.54
#